data_AF-A0AAX2TLT4-F1
#
_entry.id   AF-A0AAX2TLT4-F1
#
_cell.length_a   1.000
_cell.length_b   1.000
_cell.length_c   1.000
_cell.angle_alpha   90.00
_cell.angle_beta   90.00
_cell.angle_gamma   90.00
#
_symmetry.space_group_name_H-M   'P 1'
#
loop_
_entity.id
_entity.type
_entity.pdbx_description
1 polymer ?
#
loop_
_entity_poly.entity_id
_entity_poly.type
_entity_poly.pdbx_seq_one_letter_code
_entity_poly.pdbx_strand_id
1 'polypeptide(L)'
;MAADVVTQIITARITEHVAESPFYIPMTGPAARPRRSLKHDDTFIVLDSHGDIGASAGGPDGLFNADTRYLARLEMVLEDVQPLLLGSNMRDDNSA
;
A
#
# COMPACT_ATOMS: atom_id res chain seq x y z
N MET A 1 15.47 23.64 -59.01
CA MET A 1 15.84 24.59 -57.94
C MET A 1 14.90 24.31 -56.77
N ALA A 2 15.15 23.17 -56.12
CA ALA A 2 14.18 22.44 -55.33
C ALA A 2 14.64 22.34 -53.88
N ALA A 3 13.73 22.64 -52.97
CA ALA A 3 13.37 21.78 -51.85
C ALA A 3 14.41 21.42 -50.76
N ASP A 4 15.46 22.20 -50.51
CA ASP A 4 16.42 21.91 -49.42
C ASP A 4 16.42 22.93 -48.27
N VAL A 5 15.25 23.46 -47.90
CA VAL A 5 15.07 24.22 -46.65
C VAL A 5 13.83 23.73 -45.90
N VAL A 6 13.61 22.41 -45.84
CA VAL A 6 12.51 21.83 -45.03
C VAL A 6 12.96 20.62 -44.19
N THR A 7 14.21 20.16 -44.29
CA THR A 7 14.61 18.85 -43.74
C THR A 7 15.42 18.91 -42.43
N GLN A 8 15.27 19.96 -41.62
CA GLN A 8 15.91 20.01 -40.30
C GLN A 8 14.96 20.53 -39.21
N ILE A 9 13.86 19.81 -39.00
CA ILE A 9 13.28 19.72 -37.64
C ILE A 9 13.47 18.28 -37.18
N ILE A 10 14.75 17.98 -37.02
CA ILE A 10 15.38 17.19 -35.96
C ILE A 10 14.36 16.37 -35.17
N THR A 11 14.40 15.06 -35.40
CA THR A 11 13.92 13.99 -34.52
C THR A 11 14.62 14.11 -33.17
N ALA A 12 14.26 15.12 -32.38
CA ALA A 12 14.66 15.21 -30.99
C ALA A 12 13.85 14.14 -30.25
N ARG A 13 14.43 12.95 -30.11
CA ARG A 13 14.00 12.03 -29.05
C ARG A 13 14.16 12.82 -27.75
N ILE A 14 13.05 13.30 -27.20
CA ILE A 14 12.99 13.79 -25.83
C ILE A 14 13.24 12.54 -24.98
N THR A 15 14.50 12.31 -24.63
CA THR A 15 14.84 11.35 -23.60
C THR A 15 14.42 12.01 -22.30
N GLU A 16 13.24 11.66 -21.79
CA GLU A 16 12.83 12.08 -20.45
C GLU A 16 13.88 11.57 -19.47
N HIS A 17 14.72 12.47 -18.99
CA HIS A 17 15.67 12.20 -17.95
C HIS A 17 14.90 12.17 -16.63
N VAL A 18 14.30 11.01 -16.32
CA VAL A 18 13.67 10.75 -15.03
C VAL A 18 14.78 10.79 -13.98
N ALA A 19 14.93 11.94 -13.31
CA ALA A 19 15.81 12.06 -12.17
C ALA A 19 15.27 11.15 -11.05
N GLU A 20 16.01 10.12 -10.68
CA GLU A 20 15.65 9.27 -9.55
C GLU A 20 15.60 10.11 -8.27
N SER A 21 14.48 10.01 -7.54
CA SER A 21 14.33 10.72 -6.29
C SER A 21 15.14 10.03 -5.18
N PRO A 22 15.92 10.78 -4.34
CA PRO A 22 16.89 10.20 -3.40
C PRO A 22 16.25 9.67 -2.10
N PHE A 23 15.14 8.93 -2.17
CA PHE A 23 14.48 8.39 -0.98
C PHE A 23 14.90 6.94 -0.72
N TYR A 24 15.35 6.66 0.51
CA TYR A 24 15.67 5.33 0.97
C TYR A 24 14.41 4.63 1.50
N ILE A 25 14.03 3.51 0.87
CA ILE A 25 12.96 2.64 1.37
C ILE A 25 13.63 1.54 2.20
N PRO A 26 13.49 1.54 3.53
CA PRO A 26 14.07 0.48 4.34
C PRO A 26 13.39 -0.84 4.00
N MET A 27 14.19 -1.88 3.76
CA MET A 27 13.68 -3.24 3.77
C MET A 27 13.28 -3.57 5.22
N THR A 28 11.99 -3.48 5.50
CA THR A 28 11.43 -4.03 6.72
C THR A 28 11.28 -5.53 6.52
N GLY A 29 11.68 -6.32 7.53
CA GLY A 29 11.55 -7.77 7.46
C GLY A 29 10.11 -8.23 7.21
N PRO A 30 9.89 -9.52 6.93
CA PRO A 30 8.53 -10.03 6.78
C PRO A 30 7.70 -9.70 8.02
N ALA A 31 6.41 -9.38 7.81
CA ALA A 31 5.50 -9.12 8.91
C ALA A 31 5.44 -10.34 9.84
N ALA A 32 5.39 -10.10 11.15
CA ALA A 32 5.30 -11.17 12.16
C ALA A 32 4.05 -12.04 11.98
N ARG A 33 3.01 -11.47 11.37
CA ARG A 33 1.75 -12.13 11.05
C ARG A 33 1.38 -11.88 9.59
N PRO A 34 0.72 -12.85 8.92
CA PRO A 34 0.17 -12.63 7.59
C PRO A 34 -0.79 -11.44 7.59
N ARG A 35 -0.66 -10.58 6.58
CA ARG A 35 -1.57 -9.46 6.38
C ARG A 35 -2.77 -9.84 5.54
N ARG A 36 -3.88 -9.18 5.79
CA ARG A 36 -5.12 -9.29 5.03
C ARG A 36 -5.55 -7.91 4.60
N SER A 37 -6.14 -7.81 3.41
CA SER A 37 -6.63 -6.55 2.87
C SER A 37 -8.07 -6.70 2.44
N LEU A 38 -8.92 -5.77 2.91
CA LEU A 38 -10.29 -5.62 2.41
C LEU A 38 -10.35 -4.29 1.67
N LYS A 39 -11.02 -4.26 0.52
CA LYS A 39 -11.17 -3.07 -0.32
C LYS A 39 -12.63 -2.85 -0.68
N HIS A 40 -13.05 -1.60 -0.61
CA HIS A 40 -14.35 -1.13 -1.08
C HIS A 40 -14.21 0.30 -1.63
N ASP A 41 -14.45 0.48 -2.93
CA ASP A 41 -14.26 1.75 -3.64
C ASP A 41 -12.86 2.38 -3.38
N ASP A 42 -12.84 3.61 -2.86
CA ASP A 42 -11.64 4.37 -2.51
C ASP A 42 -11.10 4.05 -1.11
N THR A 43 -11.79 3.18 -0.38
CA THR A 43 -11.43 2.75 0.97
C THR A 43 -10.81 1.36 0.95
N PHE A 44 -9.72 1.20 1.68
CA PHE A 44 -9.13 -0.11 1.92
C PHE A 44 -8.53 -0.18 3.32
N ILE A 45 -8.44 -1.39 3.85
CA ILE A 45 -7.88 -1.66 5.16
C ILE A 45 -6.79 -2.73 5.05
N VAL A 46 -5.70 -2.57 5.78
CA VAL A 46 -4.63 -3.55 5.93
C VAL A 46 -4.58 -3.97 7.39
N LEU A 47 -4.79 -5.25 7.64
CA LEU A 47 -4.94 -5.88 8.95
C LEU A 47 -3.91 -6.99 9.10
N ASP A 48 -3.56 -7.35 10.32
CA ASP A 48 -2.91 -8.64 10.58
C ASP A 48 -3.94 -9.81 10.58
N SER A 49 -3.45 -11.03 10.74
CA SER A 49 -4.28 -12.24 10.79
C SER A 49 -5.35 -12.27 11.90
N HIS A 50 -5.19 -11.47 12.97
CA HIS A 50 -6.13 -11.34 14.09
C HIS A 50 -7.15 -10.22 13.89
N GLY A 51 -6.99 -9.42 12.83
CA GLY A 51 -7.82 -8.24 12.58
C GLY A 51 -7.28 -6.98 13.27
N ASP A 52 -6.06 -7.03 13.81
CA ASP A 52 -5.43 -5.88 14.46
C ASP A 52 -4.71 -4.99 13.43
N ILE A 53 -4.60 -3.70 13.76
CA ILE A 53 -3.84 -2.67 13.04
C ILE A 53 -2.75 -2.15 13.97
N GLY A 54 -1.50 -2.17 13.52
CA GLY A 54 -0.41 -1.51 14.25
C GLY A 54 -0.02 -2.21 15.56
N ALA A 55 -0.53 -3.42 15.82
CA ALA A 55 -0.09 -4.28 16.92
C ALA A 55 1.34 -4.82 16.70
N SER A 56 1.84 -4.79 15.46
CA SER A 56 3.25 -5.02 15.11
C SER A 56 3.94 -3.72 14.71
N ALA A 57 5.17 -3.51 15.19
CA ALA A 57 5.92 -2.28 14.92
C ALA A 57 6.20 -2.10 13.41
N GLY A 58 5.98 -0.87 12.91
CA GLY A 58 6.48 -0.44 11.59
C GLY A 58 5.75 -1.03 10.37
N GLY A 59 4.53 -1.56 10.54
CA GLY A 59 3.75 -2.11 9.43
C GLY A 59 2.95 -1.07 8.62
N PRO A 60 2.68 -1.30 7.32
CA PRO A 60 1.68 -0.56 6.52
C PRO A 60 0.22 -0.73 6.98
N ASP A 61 -0.04 -1.38 8.11
CA ASP A 61 -1.39 -1.62 8.61
C ASP A 61 -2.13 -0.29 8.80
N GLY A 62 -3.42 -0.29 8.48
CA GLY A 62 -4.25 0.91 8.62
C GLY A 62 -5.54 0.86 7.82
N LEU A 63 -6.45 1.78 8.15
CA LEU A 63 -7.59 2.11 7.30
C LEU A 63 -7.25 3.34 6.47
N PHE A 64 -7.46 3.24 5.17
CA PHE A 64 -7.14 4.28 4.20
C PHE A 64 -8.39 4.64 3.41
N ASN A 65 -8.55 5.93 3.11
CA ASN A 65 -9.54 6.42 2.15
C ASN A 65 -8.90 7.52 1.31
N ALA A 66 -9.02 7.43 -0.01
CA ALA A 66 -8.35 8.36 -0.94
C ALA A 66 -6.87 8.59 -0.57
N ASP A 67 -6.13 7.49 -0.42
CA ASP A 67 -4.70 7.42 -0.06
C ASP A 67 -4.31 8.07 1.27
N THR A 68 -5.28 8.49 2.09
CA THR A 68 -5.04 9.05 3.42
C THR A 68 -5.28 7.99 4.49
N ARG A 69 -4.31 7.78 5.40
CA ARG A 69 -4.47 6.87 6.54
C ARG A 69 -5.33 7.53 7.62
N TYR A 70 -6.54 7.01 7.84
CA TYR A 70 -7.48 7.49 8.85
C TYR A 70 -7.37 6.74 10.18
N LEU A 71 -6.95 5.46 10.16
CA LEU A 71 -6.74 4.67 11.37
C LEU A 71 -5.36 4.01 11.32
N ALA A 72 -4.55 4.23 12.36
CA ALA A 72 -3.20 3.69 12.46
C ALA A 72 -3.02 2.65 13.56
N ARG A 73 -4.01 2.48 14.45
CA ARG A 73 -4.01 1.44 15.47
C ARG A 73 -5.43 0.97 15.81
N LEU A 74 -5.60 -0.35 15.86
CA LEU A 74 -6.79 -1.06 16.31
C LEU A 74 -6.30 -2.37 16.92
N GLU A 75 -6.69 -2.67 18.14
CA GLU A 75 -6.21 -3.87 18.82
C GLU A 75 -7.32 -4.42 19.70
N MET A 76 -7.61 -5.72 19.57
CA MET A 76 -8.54 -6.41 20.46
C MET A 76 -7.77 -7.09 21.59
N VAL A 77 -8.10 -6.72 22.83
CA VAL A 77 -7.58 -7.34 24.05
C VAL A 77 -8.71 -7.72 24.98
N LEU A 78 -8.53 -8.80 25.74
CA LEU A 78 -9.40 -9.22 26.82
C LEU A 78 -8.55 -9.35 28.09
N GLU A 79 -8.84 -8.56 29.11
CA GLU A 79 -8.02 -8.51 30.34
C GLU A 79 -6.54 -8.24 30.03
N ASP A 80 -6.26 -7.29 29.12
CA ASP A 80 -4.92 -6.97 28.60
C ASP A 80 -4.18 -8.13 27.90
N VAL A 81 -4.89 -9.21 27.58
CA VAL A 81 -4.34 -10.38 26.87
C VAL A 81 -4.91 -10.46 25.46
N GLN A 82 -4.05 -10.81 24.50
CA GLN A 82 -4.49 -11.05 23.14
C GLN A 82 -5.34 -12.34 23.04
N PRO A 83 -6.57 -12.26 22.50
CA PRO A 83 -7.42 -13.43 22.36
C PRO A 83 -6.81 -14.49 21.43
N LEU A 84 -7.16 -15.76 21.68
CA LEU A 84 -6.79 -16.85 20.78
C LEU A 84 -7.52 -16.71 19.44
N LEU A 85 -6.77 -16.75 18.35
CA LEU A 85 -7.35 -16.77 17.01
C LEU A 85 -8.02 -18.12 16.74
N LEU A 86 -9.35 -18.15 16.77
CA LEU A 86 -10.14 -19.36 16.48
C LEU A 86 -10.30 -19.62 14.97
N GLY A 87 -10.27 -18.55 14.18
CA GLY A 87 -10.41 -18.62 12.75
C GLY A 87 -10.41 -17.23 12.13
N SER A 88 -9.97 -17.16 10.88
CA SER A 88 -9.96 -15.91 10.12
C SER A 88 -10.14 -16.26 8.66
N ASN A 89 -11.27 -15.86 8.07
CA ASN A 89 -11.63 -16.14 6.69
C ASN A 89 -11.88 -14.83 5.94
N MET A 90 -11.47 -14.77 4.69
CA MET A 90 -11.78 -13.68 3.78
C MET A 90 -12.86 -14.17 2.83
N ARG A 91 -13.90 -13.37 2.63
CA ARG A 91 -14.96 -13.67 1.67
C ARG A 91 -14.84 -12.74 0.47
N ASP A 92 -15.28 -13.21 -0.68
CA ASP A 92 -15.18 -12.46 -1.94
C ASP A 92 -16.02 -11.16 -1.92
N ASP A 93 -17.07 -11.14 -1.12
CA ASP A 93 -18.01 -10.03 -0.98
C ASP A 93 -17.71 -9.15 0.25
N ASN A 94 -16.65 -9.44 1.01
CA ASN A 94 -16.36 -8.80 2.29
C ASN A 94 -17.57 -8.78 3.27
N SER A 95 -18.50 -9.75 3.17
CA SER A 95 -19.67 -9.84 4.06
C SER A 95 -19.39 -10.56 5.38
N ALA A 96 -20.26 -10.32 6.38
CA ALA A 96 -20.23 -10.93 7.71
C ALA A 96 -20.83 -12.34 7.74
#